data_AF-A0A1I8NPN3-F1
#
_entry.id   AF-A0A1I8NPN3-F1
#
_cell.length_a   1.000
_cell.length_b   1.000
_cell.length_c   1.000
_cell.angle_alpha   90.00
_cell.angle_beta   90.00
_cell.angle_gamma   90.00
#
_symmetry.space_group_name_H-M   'P 1'
#
loop_
_entity.id
_entity.type
_entity.pdbx_description
1 polymer ?
#
loop_
_entity_poly.entity_id
_entity_poly.type
_entity_poly.pdbx_seq_one_letter_code
_entity_poly.pdbx_strand_id
1 'polypeptide(L)'
;MTGKNYVDGFNVFNVGRMCLDMNSMIPATPLGVIELIKRAGIETFGKNAVVVGRSKNVSMPIAMLMHADGRNETNAMDATVTICHRFTPPKELAKYCSMADIIITATGVPGLITKEMVKPGACVIDVGITRITDPNTGKTKLVGDVDYDEVRQVAGYITPVPGGVGPMTVAMLMHNTFTAAKNLAAASTKS
;
A
#
# COMPACT_ATOMS: atom_id res chain seq x y z
N MET A 1 13.50 19.71 20.37
CA MET A 1 12.10 19.57 19.88
C MET A 1 12.07 19.66 18.36
N THR A 2 12.36 18.60 17.59
CA THR A 2 12.26 18.65 16.10
C THR A 2 11.98 17.30 15.43
N GLY A 3 11.54 16.27 16.16
CA GLY A 3 11.29 14.93 15.59
C GLY A 3 9.84 14.59 15.24
N LYS A 4 8.85 15.39 15.67
CA LYS A 4 7.43 14.99 15.67
C LYS A 4 6.65 15.30 14.36
N ASN A 5 7.17 16.14 13.46
CA ASN A 5 6.32 16.79 12.44
C ASN A 5 6.65 16.44 10.98
N TYR A 6 7.31 15.31 10.71
CA TYR A 6 7.55 14.89 9.32
C TYR A 6 6.29 14.22 8.75
N VAL A 7 5.61 14.95 7.86
CA VAL A 7 4.37 14.52 7.19
C VAL A 7 4.55 13.27 6.32
N ASP A 8 5.79 12.97 5.93
CA ASP A 8 6.13 11.75 5.18
C ASP A 8 6.17 10.48 6.06
N GLY A 9 6.22 10.59 7.38
CA GLY A 9 6.16 9.44 8.29
C GLY A 9 7.41 8.55 8.35
N PHE A 10 8.49 8.85 7.60
CA PHE A 10 9.65 7.96 7.48
C PHE A 10 10.67 8.02 8.62
N ASN A 11 10.56 8.97 9.54
CA ASN A 11 11.51 9.05 10.64
C ASN A 11 11.35 7.83 11.57
N VAL A 12 12.44 7.44 12.22
CA VAL A 12 12.50 6.25 13.08
C VAL A 12 11.47 6.25 14.21
N PHE A 13 11.06 7.44 14.69
CA PHE A 13 10.05 7.56 15.74
C PHE A 13 8.66 7.22 15.22
N ASN A 14 8.26 7.74 14.06
CA ASN A 14 6.97 7.42 13.45
C ASN A 14 6.90 5.95 13.01
N VAL A 15 7.97 5.43 12.41
CA VAL A 15 8.07 4.01 12.05
C VAL A 15 8.00 3.13 13.29
N GLY A 16 8.78 3.43 14.33
CA GLY A 16 8.77 2.66 15.57
C GLY A 16 7.41 2.65 16.24
N ARG A 17 6.72 3.80 16.30
CA ARG A 17 5.36 3.90 16.84
C ARG A 17 4.35 3.12 16.01
N MET A 18 4.41 3.22 14.69
CA MET A 18 3.55 2.45 13.78
C MET A 18 3.72 0.95 13.99
N CYS A 19 4.96 0.46 14.15
CA CYS A 19 5.23 -0.96 14.40
C CYS A 19 4.81 -1.43 15.81
N LEU A 20 4.51 -0.50 16.72
CA LEU A 20 4.00 -0.77 18.07
C LEU A 20 2.50 -0.46 18.19
N ASP A 21 1.81 -0.31 17.05
CA ASP A 21 0.39 0.05 16.95
C ASP A 21 0.00 1.34 17.68
N MET A 22 0.95 2.26 17.82
CA MET A 22 0.76 3.57 18.41
C MET A 22 0.49 4.60 17.32
N ASN A 23 -0.30 5.62 17.67
CA ASN A 23 -0.61 6.73 16.79
C ASN A 23 0.66 7.45 16.33
N SER A 24 0.84 7.58 15.02
CA SER A 24 1.98 8.24 14.39
C SER A 24 1.60 8.78 13.01
N MET A 25 2.48 9.57 12.40
CA MET A 25 2.31 9.92 10.98
C MET A 25 2.69 8.70 10.13
N ILE A 26 1.70 8.13 9.46
CA ILE A 26 1.87 7.01 8.53
C ILE A 26 2.29 7.55 7.16
N PRO A 27 3.21 6.88 6.43
CA PRO A 27 3.56 7.35 5.10
C PRO A 27 2.37 7.38 4.15
N ALA A 28 2.35 8.39 3.27
CA ALA A 28 1.17 8.73 2.49
C ALA A 28 0.70 7.61 1.54
N THR A 29 1.62 6.91 0.87
CA THR A 29 1.26 5.77 0.00
C THR A 29 0.66 4.60 0.78
N PRO A 30 1.30 4.07 1.85
CA PRO A 30 0.67 3.11 2.75
C PRO A 30 -0.71 3.53 3.24
N LEU A 31 -0.85 4.77 3.74
CA LEU A 31 -2.13 5.28 4.20
C LEU A 31 -3.18 5.31 3.08
N GLY A 32 -2.76 5.64 1.86
CA GLY A 32 -3.64 5.66 0.68
C GLY A 32 -4.15 4.28 0.30
N VAL A 33 -3.31 3.24 0.42
CA VAL A 33 -3.69 1.84 0.22
C VAL A 33 -4.72 1.41 1.28
N ILE A 34 -4.45 1.70 2.55
CA ILE A 34 -5.38 1.42 3.67
C ILE A 34 -6.74 2.12 3.46
N GLU A 35 -6.72 3.37 3.02
CA GLU A 35 -7.93 4.15 2.78
C GLU A 35 -8.73 3.60 1.58
N LEU A 36 -8.08 3.14 0.51
CA LEU A 36 -8.76 2.48 -0.61
C LEU A 36 -9.47 1.21 -0.15
N ILE A 37 -8.81 0.36 0.64
CA ILE A 37 -9.39 -0.86 1.21
C ILE A 37 -10.64 -0.54 2.04
N LYS A 38 -10.51 0.42 2.97
CA LYS A 38 -11.61 0.86 3.85
C LYS A 38 -12.79 1.43 3.06
N ARG A 39 -12.52 2.32 2.10
CA ARG A 39 -13.58 2.95 1.28
C ARG A 39 -14.28 1.99 0.34
N ALA A 40 -13.59 0.97 -0.14
CA ALA A 40 -14.18 -0.06 -0.98
C ALA A 40 -14.97 -1.11 -0.17
N GLY A 41 -14.91 -1.07 1.17
CA GLY A 41 -15.60 -2.04 2.03
C GLY A 41 -15.02 -3.46 1.92
N ILE A 42 -13.72 -3.57 1.62
CA ILE A 42 -13.05 -4.86 1.50
C ILE A 42 -12.77 -5.41 2.91
N GLU A 43 -13.32 -6.58 3.21
CA GLU A 43 -13.07 -7.29 4.46
C GLU A 43 -11.60 -7.73 4.54
N THR A 44 -10.93 -7.41 5.65
CA THR A 44 -9.52 -7.76 5.89
C THR A 44 -9.31 -8.71 7.06
N PHE A 45 -10.22 -8.70 8.04
CA PHE A 45 -10.11 -9.51 9.27
C PHE A 45 -9.99 -11.00 8.94
N GLY A 46 -8.87 -11.61 9.34
CA GLY A 46 -8.57 -13.02 9.11
C GLY A 46 -8.29 -13.39 7.64
N LYS A 47 -8.23 -12.42 6.71
CA LYS A 47 -7.96 -12.69 5.29
C LYS A 47 -6.49 -12.86 5.01
N ASN A 48 -6.18 -13.56 3.93
CA ASN A 48 -4.81 -13.72 3.45
C ASN A 48 -4.42 -12.51 2.58
N ALA A 49 -3.43 -11.74 3.03
CA ALA A 49 -2.86 -10.64 2.27
C ALA A 49 -1.43 -10.96 1.84
N VAL A 50 -1.09 -10.66 0.59
CA VAL A 50 0.28 -10.75 0.06
C VAL A 50 0.76 -9.36 -0.31
N VAL A 51 1.87 -8.95 0.30
CA VAL A 51 2.57 -7.71 -0.05
C VAL A 51 3.81 -8.06 -0.88
N VAL A 52 3.80 -7.72 -2.16
CA VAL A 52 4.88 -7.96 -3.10
C VAL A 52 5.79 -6.74 -3.16
N GLY A 53 6.90 -6.81 -2.42
CA GLY A 53 7.81 -5.70 -2.18
C GLY A 53 8.18 -5.62 -0.70
N ARG A 54 9.32 -4.97 -0.39
CA ARG A 54 9.78 -4.77 1.00
C ARG A 54 10.45 -3.42 1.24
N SER A 55 10.11 -2.41 0.43
CA SER A 55 10.68 -1.07 0.59
C SER A 55 10.27 -0.47 1.94
N LYS A 56 11.13 0.36 2.51
CA LYS A 56 10.91 0.92 3.85
C LYS A 56 9.85 2.02 3.87
N ASN A 57 9.63 2.66 2.72
CA ASN A 57 8.70 3.76 2.54
C ASN A 57 7.30 3.31 2.07
N VAL A 58 7.16 2.11 1.49
CA VAL A 58 5.88 1.63 0.93
C VAL A 58 5.51 0.27 1.48
N SER A 59 6.22 -0.78 1.06
CA SER A 59 5.73 -2.15 1.29
C SER A 59 5.80 -2.59 2.75
N MET A 60 6.87 -2.22 3.47
CA MET A 60 6.99 -2.57 4.89
C MET A 60 5.88 -1.91 5.73
N PRO A 61 5.64 -0.58 5.63
CA PRO A 61 4.50 0.03 6.33
C PRO A 61 3.14 -0.56 5.95
N ILE A 62 2.92 -0.88 4.67
CA ILE A 62 1.68 -1.56 4.23
C ILE A 62 1.55 -2.91 4.94
N ALA A 63 2.59 -3.75 4.94
CA ALA A 63 2.55 -5.04 5.62
C ALA A 63 2.30 -4.87 7.13
N MET A 64 2.88 -3.84 7.76
CA MET A 64 2.65 -3.54 9.17
C MET A 64 1.19 -3.19 9.45
N LEU A 65 0.60 -2.28 8.68
CA LEU A 65 -0.80 -1.88 8.83
C LEU A 65 -1.79 -2.99 8.47
N MET A 66 -1.42 -3.87 7.54
CA MET A 66 -2.28 -5.00 7.15
C MET A 66 -2.39 -6.06 8.25
N HIS A 67 -1.30 -6.37 8.98
CA HIS A 67 -1.32 -7.46 9.96
C HIS A 67 -1.68 -7.04 11.39
N ALA A 68 -1.46 -5.78 11.75
CA ALA A 68 -1.63 -5.28 13.10
C ALA A 68 -3.09 -5.35 13.60
N ASP A 69 -3.26 -5.32 14.92
CA ASP A 69 -4.56 -5.44 15.60
C ASP A 69 -5.41 -4.17 15.38
N GLY A 70 -6.60 -4.34 14.83
CA GLY A 70 -7.54 -3.26 14.54
C GLY A 70 -8.08 -2.54 15.78
N ARG A 71 -7.87 -3.09 16.99
CA ARG A 71 -8.32 -2.49 18.26
C ARG A 71 -7.34 -1.47 18.84
N ASN A 72 -6.13 -1.40 18.31
CA ASN A 72 -5.09 -0.45 18.76
C ASN A 72 -5.23 0.93 18.09
N GLU A 73 -4.33 1.87 18.42
CA GLU A 73 -4.44 3.27 17.99
C GLU A 73 -4.33 3.47 16.47
N THR A 74 -3.70 2.53 15.76
CA THR A 74 -3.56 2.56 14.29
C THR A 74 -4.82 2.14 13.54
N ASN A 75 -5.80 1.49 14.22
CA ASN A 75 -6.99 0.91 13.60
C ASN A 75 -6.63 0.11 12.33
N ALA A 76 -5.70 -0.84 12.52
CA ALA A 76 -5.12 -1.71 11.51
C ALA A 76 -6.13 -2.75 10.98
N MET A 77 -5.66 -3.73 10.21
CA MET A 77 -6.53 -4.53 9.34
C MET A 77 -6.71 -6.00 9.74
N ASP A 78 -5.99 -6.52 10.75
CA ASP A 78 -6.13 -7.90 11.23
C ASP A 78 -5.98 -9.00 10.14
N ALA A 79 -5.18 -8.77 9.10
CA ALA A 79 -4.95 -9.74 8.03
C ALA A 79 -3.77 -10.68 8.35
N THR A 80 -3.80 -11.90 7.80
CA THR A 80 -2.62 -12.78 7.75
C THR A 80 -1.74 -12.37 6.59
N VAL A 81 -0.56 -11.79 6.86
CA VAL A 81 0.29 -11.17 5.83
C VAL A 81 1.49 -12.03 5.44
N THR A 82 1.67 -12.27 4.15
CA THR A 82 2.91 -12.79 3.55
C THR A 82 3.64 -11.68 2.80
N ILE A 83 4.96 -11.54 3.01
CA ILE A 83 5.80 -10.56 2.30
C ILE A 83 6.65 -11.28 1.27
N CYS A 84 6.49 -10.93 -0.01
CA CYS A 84 7.35 -11.39 -1.10
C CYS A 84 8.33 -10.28 -1.53
N HIS A 85 9.45 -10.64 -2.14
CA HIS A 85 10.48 -9.68 -2.54
C HIS A 85 11.35 -10.22 -3.68
N ARG A 86 12.34 -9.46 -4.13
CA ARG A 86 13.22 -9.82 -5.28
C ARG A 86 13.89 -11.20 -5.23
N PHE A 87 14.06 -11.79 -4.05
CA PHE A 87 14.61 -13.15 -3.88
C PHE A 87 13.56 -14.23 -3.61
N THR A 88 12.27 -13.90 -3.66
CA THR A 88 11.18 -14.88 -3.64
C THR A 88 11.16 -15.55 -5.02
N PRO A 89 11.34 -16.88 -5.11
CA PRO A 89 11.28 -17.57 -6.40
C PRO A 89 9.92 -17.36 -7.08
N PRO A 90 9.85 -17.24 -8.42
CA PRO A 90 8.60 -17.01 -9.14
C PRO A 90 7.49 -18.03 -8.80
N LYS A 91 7.86 -19.30 -8.62
CA LYS A 91 6.91 -20.36 -8.21
C LYS A 91 6.29 -20.12 -6.84
N GLU A 92 7.07 -19.59 -5.88
CA GLU A 92 6.58 -19.29 -4.53
C GLU A 92 5.73 -18.02 -4.55
N LEU A 93 6.13 -17.01 -5.33
CA LEU A 93 5.33 -15.80 -5.53
C LEU A 93 3.94 -16.16 -6.08
N ALA A 94 3.88 -16.98 -7.15
CA ALA A 94 2.62 -17.42 -7.74
C ALA A 94 1.77 -18.23 -6.73
N LYS A 95 2.40 -19.11 -5.96
CA LYS A 95 1.74 -19.88 -4.90
C LYS A 95 1.11 -18.98 -3.83
N TYR A 96 1.84 -18.00 -3.31
CA TYR A 96 1.30 -17.12 -2.27
C TYR A 96 0.20 -16.22 -2.82
N CYS A 97 0.39 -15.62 -4.00
CA CYS A 97 -0.62 -14.77 -4.62
C CYS A 97 -1.92 -15.53 -4.90
N SER A 98 -1.86 -16.78 -5.39
CA SER A 98 -3.06 -17.54 -5.75
C SER A 98 -3.92 -17.97 -4.55
N MET A 99 -3.36 -17.90 -3.33
CA MET A 99 -4.09 -18.15 -2.07
C MET A 99 -4.58 -16.85 -1.40
N ALA A 100 -4.19 -15.69 -1.92
CA ALA A 100 -4.45 -14.40 -1.29
C ALA A 100 -5.85 -13.88 -1.61
N ASP A 101 -6.52 -13.32 -0.60
CA ASP A 101 -7.72 -12.52 -0.78
C ASP A 101 -7.37 -11.08 -1.19
N ILE A 102 -6.17 -10.61 -0.81
CA ILE A 102 -5.67 -9.27 -1.08
C ILE A 102 -4.22 -9.35 -1.57
N ILE A 103 -3.93 -8.80 -2.74
CA ILE A 103 -2.57 -8.68 -3.30
C ILE A 103 -2.24 -7.19 -3.40
N ILE A 104 -1.14 -6.77 -2.78
CA ILE A 104 -0.63 -5.40 -2.88
C ILE A 104 0.79 -5.46 -3.44
N THR A 105 1.02 -4.88 -4.62
CA THR A 105 2.32 -4.92 -5.31
C THR A 105 2.97 -3.53 -5.41
N ALA A 106 4.26 -3.46 -5.10
CA ALA A 106 5.06 -2.24 -5.10
C ALA A 106 6.53 -2.55 -5.44
N THR A 107 6.76 -3.08 -6.64
CA THR A 107 8.04 -3.62 -7.12
C THR A 107 8.68 -2.79 -8.24
N GLY A 108 7.87 -2.11 -9.05
CA GLY A 108 8.33 -1.43 -10.26
C GLY A 108 8.66 -2.38 -11.40
N VAL A 109 8.08 -3.59 -11.40
CA VAL A 109 8.28 -4.63 -12.42
C VAL A 109 6.98 -4.78 -13.21
N PRO A 110 6.90 -4.23 -14.43
CA PRO A 110 5.67 -4.28 -15.22
C PRO A 110 5.20 -5.70 -15.50
N GLY A 111 3.90 -5.96 -15.29
CA GLY A 111 3.27 -7.26 -15.57
C GLY A 111 3.77 -8.42 -14.70
N LEU A 112 4.36 -8.13 -13.53
CA LEU A 112 4.78 -9.14 -12.56
C LEU A 112 3.61 -9.97 -12.03
N ILE A 113 2.46 -9.34 -11.78
CA ILE A 113 1.25 -10.04 -11.30
C ILE A 113 0.36 -10.36 -12.50
N THR A 114 0.24 -11.65 -12.80
CA THR A 114 -0.58 -12.16 -13.91
C THR A 114 -1.89 -12.76 -13.42
N LYS A 115 -2.82 -13.01 -14.34
CA LYS A 115 -4.15 -13.56 -14.07
C LYS A 115 -4.12 -14.91 -13.33
N GLU A 116 -3.17 -15.77 -13.64
CA GLU A 116 -3.02 -17.11 -13.05
C GLU A 116 -2.60 -17.05 -11.57
N MET A 117 -2.03 -15.91 -11.16
CA MET A 117 -1.59 -15.68 -9.79
C MET A 117 -2.72 -15.12 -8.91
N VAL A 118 -3.89 -14.80 -9.47
CA VAL A 118 -4.95 -14.08 -8.75
C VAL A 118 -6.10 -15.00 -8.45
N LYS A 119 -6.42 -15.14 -7.16
CA LYS A 119 -7.62 -15.84 -6.70
C LYS A 119 -8.88 -15.14 -7.25
N PRO A 120 -9.87 -15.88 -7.78
CA PRO A 120 -11.14 -15.29 -8.19
C PRO A 120 -11.79 -14.46 -7.08
N GLY A 121 -12.16 -13.22 -7.40
CA GLY A 121 -12.76 -12.29 -6.44
C GLY A 121 -11.77 -11.55 -5.53
N ALA A 122 -10.46 -11.80 -5.63
CA ALA A 122 -9.47 -11.11 -4.81
C ALA A 122 -9.41 -9.59 -5.10
N CYS A 123 -8.94 -8.84 -4.11
CA CYS A 123 -8.56 -7.45 -4.27
C CYS A 123 -7.10 -7.33 -4.73
N VAL A 124 -6.84 -6.58 -5.79
CA VAL A 124 -5.49 -6.31 -6.30
C VAL A 124 -5.21 -4.81 -6.29
N ILE A 125 -4.23 -4.40 -5.49
CA ILE A 125 -3.79 -3.01 -5.38
C ILE A 125 -2.40 -2.87 -5.99
N ASP A 126 -2.35 -2.16 -7.11
CA ASP A 126 -1.15 -1.85 -7.86
C ASP A 126 -0.58 -0.48 -7.45
N VAL A 127 0.48 -0.51 -6.66
CA VAL A 127 1.25 0.66 -6.25
C VAL A 127 2.42 0.93 -7.21
N GLY A 128 2.69 -0.01 -8.12
CA GLY A 128 3.77 0.07 -9.09
C GLY A 128 3.63 1.30 -9.98
N ILE A 129 4.73 2.00 -10.22
CA ILE A 129 4.79 3.07 -11.21
C ILE A 129 6.10 2.88 -11.98
N THR A 130 5.98 2.40 -13.20
CA THR A 130 7.10 2.26 -14.14
C THR A 130 6.81 3.08 -15.38
N ARG A 131 7.80 3.86 -15.79
CA ARG A 131 7.74 4.68 -16.99
C ARG A 131 8.30 3.90 -18.15
N ILE A 132 7.47 3.65 -19.17
CA ILE A 132 7.90 2.97 -20.40
C ILE A 132 7.72 3.92 -21.59
N THR A 133 8.70 3.91 -22.49
CA THR A 133 8.70 4.71 -23.71
C THR A 133 8.44 3.78 -24.88
N ASP A 134 7.42 4.11 -25.68
CA ASP A 134 7.16 3.42 -26.93
C ASP A 134 8.30 3.70 -27.92
N PRO A 135 9.04 2.68 -28.37
CA PRO A 135 10.17 2.86 -29.28
C PRO A 135 9.75 3.37 -30.67
N ASN A 136 8.49 3.15 -31.08
CA ASN A 136 7.98 3.56 -32.38
C ASN A 136 7.43 4.99 -32.38
N THR A 137 6.77 5.39 -31.29
CA THR A 137 6.11 6.71 -31.21
C THR A 137 6.87 7.72 -30.34
N GLY A 138 7.86 7.29 -29.57
CA GLY A 138 8.56 8.11 -28.57
C GLY A 138 7.68 8.53 -27.38
N LYS A 139 6.40 8.14 -27.36
CA LYS A 139 5.48 8.51 -26.29
C LYS A 139 5.75 7.69 -25.04
N THR A 140 5.71 8.37 -23.92
CA THR A 140 5.87 7.76 -22.61
C THR A 140 4.51 7.43 -22.00
N LYS A 141 4.37 6.22 -21.44
CA LYS A 141 3.23 5.85 -20.60
C LYS A 141 3.69 5.37 -19.22
N LEU A 142 2.82 5.55 -18.23
CA LEU A 142 2.97 4.94 -16.92
C LEU A 142 2.23 3.61 -16.91
N VAL A 143 2.88 2.58 -16.39
CA VAL A 143 2.30 1.25 -16.18
C VAL A 143 2.59 0.80 -14.75
N GLY A 144 1.72 -0.04 -14.23
CA GLY A 144 1.89 -0.65 -12.93
C GLY A 144 2.59 -2.01 -13.00
N ASP A 145 2.62 -2.71 -11.87
CA ASP A 145 3.20 -4.04 -11.75
C ASP A 145 2.25 -5.15 -12.20
N VAL A 146 0.97 -4.85 -12.40
CA VAL A 146 -0.08 -5.83 -12.70
C VAL A 146 -0.38 -5.85 -14.20
N ASP A 147 -0.59 -7.04 -14.76
CA ASP A 147 -1.22 -7.20 -16.07
C ASP A 147 -2.72 -6.87 -15.97
N TYR A 148 -3.03 -5.57 -16.01
CA TYR A 148 -4.34 -5.03 -15.66
C TYR A 148 -5.49 -5.62 -16.50
N ASP A 149 -5.30 -5.78 -17.81
CA ASP A 149 -6.36 -6.19 -18.73
C ASP A 149 -6.78 -7.65 -18.54
N GLU A 150 -5.84 -8.51 -18.15
CA GLU A 150 -6.11 -9.92 -17.83
C GLU A 150 -6.55 -10.10 -16.37
N VAL A 151 -5.92 -9.40 -15.43
CA VAL A 151 -6.23 -9.53 -14.00
C VAL A 151 -7.62 -8.97 -13.66
N ARG A 152 -8.08 -7.90 -14.31
CA ARG A 152 -9.43 -7.35 -14.09
C ARG A 152 -10.56 -8.33 -14.42
N GLN A 153 -10.28 -9.38 -15.20
CA GLN A 153 -11.28 -10.39 -15.57
C GLN A 153 -11.55 -11.39 -14.43
N VAL A 154 -10.63 -11.48 -13.45
CA VAL A 154 -10.69 -12.45 -12.35
C VAL A 154 -10.75 -11.78 -10.97
N ALA A 155 -10.12 -10.62 -10.81
CA ALA A 155 -10.13 -9.86 -9.56
C ALA A 155 -11.53 -9.29 -9.29
N GLY A 156 -11.95 -9.31 -8.02
CA GLY A 156 -13.18 -8.63 -7.59
C GLY A 156 -12.98 -7.12 -7.47
N TYR A 157 -11.76 -6.69 -7.15
CA TYR A 157 -11.35 -5.30 -7.08
C TYR A 157 -9.95 -5.14 -7.68
N ILE A 158 -9.73 -4.08 -8.47
CA ILE A 158 -8.42 -3.79 -9.05
C ILE A 158 -8.20 -2.28 -9.16
N THR A 159 -7.00 -1.80 -8.82
CA THR A 159 -6.64 -0.38 -9.01
C THR A 159 -5.92 -0.17 -10.35
N PRO A 160 -6.31 0.83 -11.17
CA PRO A 160 -5.60 1.14 -12.40
C PRO A 160 -4.30 1.89 -12.15
N VAL A 161 -3.35 1.77 -13.08
CA VAL A 161 -2.17 2.63 -13.16
C VAL A 161 -2.09 3.24 -14.56
N PRO A 162 -2.19 4.58 -14.70
CA PRO A 162 -2.42 5.59 -13.66
C PRO A 162 -3.88 5.61 -13.13
N GLY A 163 -4.11 6.35 -12.05
CA GLY A 163 -5.46 6.66 -11.54
C GLY A 163 -5.90 5.94 -10.27
N GLY A 164 -5.14 4.95 -9.79
CA GLY A 164 -5.39 4.23 -8.54
C GLY A 164 -4.69 4.85 -7.33
N VAL A 165 -3.56 4.28 -6.92
CA VAL A 165 -2.87 4.64 -5.68
C VAL A 165 -2.23 6.04 -5.73
N GLY A 166 -1.75 6.48 -6.91
CA GLY A 166 -1.06 7.76 -7.06
C GLY A 166 -1.84 8.99 -6.55
N PRO A 167 -3.10 9.21 -7.00
CA PRO A 167 -3.95 10.27 -6.44
C PRO A 167 -4.17 10.17 -4.92
N MET A 168 -4.27 8.95 -4.39
CA MET A 168 -4.42 8.72 -2.95
C MET A 168 -3.16 9.11 -2.17
N THR A 169 -1.96 8.88 -2.72
CA THR A 169 -0.71 9.35 -2.10
C THR A 169 -0.73 10.86 -1.89
N VAL A 170 -1.19 11.64 -2.88
CA VAL A 170 -1.27 13.10 -2.75
C VAL A 170 -2.31 13.50 -1.71
N ALA A 171 -3.50 12.89 -1.75
CA ALA A 171 -4.56 13.17 -0.78
C ALA A 171 -4.11 12.87 0.66
N MET A 172 -3.41 11.77 0.88
CA MET A 172 -2.93 11.36 2.20
C MET A 172 -1.76 12.21 2.70
N LEU A 173 -0.93 12.76 1.81
CA LEU A 173 0.06 13.77 2.19
C LEU A 173 -0.63 15.04 2.71
N MET A 174 -1.70 15.50 2.05
CA MET A 174 -2.49 16.63 2.52
C MET A 174 -3.18 16.32 3.86
N HIS A 175 -3.69 15.09 4.03
CA HIS A 175 -4.24 14.62 5.31
C HIS A 175 -3.20 14.70 6.44
N ASN A 176 -1.98 14.17 6.23
CA ASN A 176 -0.91 14.24 7.22
C ASN A 176 -0.52 15.69 7.54
N THR A 177 -0.48 16.55 6.52
CA THR A 177 -0.17 17.98 6.68
C THR A 177 -1.22 18.67 7.55
N PHE A 178 -2.50 18.42 7.27
CA PHE A 178 -3.61 18.96 8.06
C PHE A 178 -3.57 18.45 9.51
N THR A 179 -3.33 17.15 9.71
CA THR A 179 -3.21 16.56 11.05
C THR A 179 -2.05 17.16 11.83
N ALA A 180 -0.89 17.38 11.18
CA ALA A 180 0.26 18.02 11.81
C ALA A 180 -0.05 19.47 12.23
N ALA A 181 -0.68 20.25 11.35
CA ALA A 181 -1.09 21.62 11.65
C ALA A 181 -2.09 21.68 12.82
N LYS A 182 -3.08 20.77 12.85
CA LYS A 182 -4.06 20.69 13.94
C LYS A 182 -3.40 20.36 15.30
N ASN A 183 -2.43 19.45 15.30
CA ASN A 183 -1.68 19.09 16.50
C ASN A 183 -0.81 20.25 17.02
N LEU A 184 -0.21 21.02 16.12
CA LEU A 184 0.54 22.23 16.47
C LEU A 184 -0.35 23.30 17.09
N ALA A 185 -1.49 23.58 16.46
CA ALA A 185 -2.45 24.58 16.97
C ALA A 185 -2.96 24.21 18.37
N ALA A 186 -3.30 22.93 18.60
CA ALA A 186 -3.77 22.44 19.90
C ALA A 186 -2.69 22.47 21.00
N ALA A 187 -1.40 22.37 20.64
CA ALA A 187 -0.30 22.51 21.59
C ALA A 187 -0.11 23.97 22.01
N SER A 188 -0.26 24.93 21.08
CA SER A 188 -0.15 26.36 21.34
C SER A 188 -1.30 26.94 22.18
N THR A 189 -2.44 26.25 22.28
CA THR A 189 -3.58 26.68 23.13
C THR A 189 -3.50 26.15 24.57
N LYS A 190 -2.58 25.22 24.85
CA LYS A 190 -2.38 24.60 26.17
C LYS A 190 -1.17 25.15 26.93
N SER A 191 -0.40 26.03 26.30
CA SER A 191 0.69 26.81 26.90
C SER A 191 0.20 28.20 27.28
#